data_AF-A0A833YKW6-F1
#
_entry.id   AF-A0A833YKW6-F1
#
_cell.length_a   1.000
_cell.length_b   1.000
_cell.length_c   1.000
_cell.angle_alpha   90.00
_cell.angle_beta   90.00
_cell.angle_gamma   90.00
#
_symmetry.space_group_name_H-M   'P 1'
#
loop_
_entity.id
_entity.type
_entity.pdbx_description
1 polymer ?
#
loop_
_entity_poly.entity_id
_entity_poly.type
_entity_poly.pdbx_seq_one_letter_code
_entity_poly.pdbx_strand_id
1 'polypeptide(L)'
;MGTVGAGLVDCHCHLSAPDFDRDLDDVLEKAKKANVMALVVVAEHSGEFEKIMQLSERYSGFVLPCLGVHPVQGLSPRDQRSVTLKDLDVALPIIENYKDRLLAIGEVNTN
;
A
#
# COMPACT_ATOMS: atom_id res chain seq x y z
N MET A 1 -35.64 0.13 -9.89
CA MET A 1 -34.25 -0.36 -9.86
C MET A 1 -33.36 0.86 -9.81
N GLY A 2 -32.80 1.17 -8.64
CA GLY A 2 -31.97 2.37 -8.47
C GLY A 2 -30.68 2.22 -9.25
N THR A 3 -30.27 3.28 -9.94
CA THR A 3 -28.94 3.38 -10.55
C THR A 3 -27.90 3.20 -9.44
N VAL A 4 -27.18 2.08 -9.42
CA VAL A 4 -25.96 1.99 -8.61
C VAL A 4 -25.00 3.00 -9.23
N GLY A 5 -24.79 4.13 -8.56
CA GLY A 5 -23.79 5.10 -8.98
C GLY A 5 -22.43 4.42 -9.04
N ALA A 6 -21.60 4.79 -10.01
CA ALA A 6 -20.23 4.28 -10.09
C ALA A 6 -19.52 4.48 -8.74
N GLY A 7 -18.91 3.42 -8.21
CA GLY A 7 -18.20 3.49 -6.94
C GLY A 7 -16.84 4.17 -7.07
N LEU A 8 -16.25 4.49 -5.92
CA LEU A 8 -14.99 5.23 -5.82
C LEU A 8 -13.80 4.28 -5.81
N VAL A 9 -12.68 4.71 -6.39
CA VAL A 9 -11.38 4.04 -6.23
C VAL A 9 -10.48 4.99 -5.47
N ASP A 10 -9.98 4.54 -4.32
CA ASP A 10 -8.89 5.22 -3.65
C ASP A 10 -7.59 4.78 -4.32
N CYS A 11 -6.99 5.67 -5.11
CA CYS A 11 -5.81 5.36 -5.90
C CYS A 11 -4.49 5.46 -5.12
N HIS A 12 -4.52 5.87 -3.85
CA HIS A 12 -3.32 6.02 -3.04
C HIS A 12 -3.62 6.01 -1.54
N CYS A 13 -3.29 4.93 -0.84
CA CYS A 13 -3.39 4.88 0.62
C CYS A 13 -2.35 3.96 1.28
N HIS A 14 -2.09 4.18 2.57
CA HIS A 14 -1.07 3.46 3.35
C HIS A 14 -1.73 2.56 4.40
N LEU A 15 -2.45 1.53 3.98
CA LEU A 15 -3.14 0.61 4.91
C LEU A 15 -2.19 -0.28 5.72
N SER A 16 -0.92 -0.39 5.31
CA SER A 16 0.13 -1.04 6.09
C SER A 16 0.68 -0.17 7.22
N ALA A 17 0.30 1.12 7.30
CA ALA A 17 0.75 2.02 8.36
C ALA A 17 0.35 1.52 9.76
N PRO A 18 1.19 1.73 10.79
CA PRO A 18 0.87 1.35 12.16
C PRO A 18 -0.42 1.98 12.70
N ASP A 19 -0.82 3.13 12.17
CA ASP A 19 -2.05 3.85 12.52
C ASP A 19 -3.32 2.99 12.37
N PHE A 20 -3.30 2.00 11.47
CA PHE A 20 -4.43 1.10 11.21
C PHE A 20 -4.35 -0.25 11.94
N ASP A 21 -3.29 -0.53 12.70
CA ASP A 21 -3.06 -1.87 13.30
C ASP A 21 -4.19 -2.33 14.24
N ARG A 22 -4.96 -1.39 14.79
CA ARG A 22 -6.01 -1.68 15.79
C ARG A 22 -7.39 -1.90 15.18
N ASP A 23 -7.67 -1.32 14.02
CA ASP A 23 -9.03 -1.20 13.49
C ASP A 23 -9.13 -1.33 11.96
N LEU A 24 -8.08 -1.81 11.29
CA LEU A 24 -8.05 -1.98 9.83
C LEU A 24 -9.28 -2.69 9.25
N ASP A 25 -9.72 -3.79 9.89
CA ASP A 25 -10.89 -4.54 9.45
C ASP A 25 -12.17 -3.67 9.47
N ASP A 26 -12.35 -2.86 10.52
CA ASP A 26 -13.51 -1.96 10.65
C ASP A 26 -13.42 -0.80 9.65
N VAL A 27 -12.22 -0.26 9.43
CA VAL A 27 -11.96 0.77 8.40
C VAL A 27 -12.34 0.26 7.02
N LEU A 28 -11.91 -0.96 6.65
CA LEU A 28 -12.21 -1.57 5.35
C LEU A 28 -13.70 -1.86 5.18
N GLU A 29 -14.39 -2.32 6.22
CA GLU A 29 -15.84 -2.53 6.17
C GLU A 29 -16.62 -1.20 6.04
N LYS A 30 -16.16 -0.14 6.70
CA LYS A 30 -16.71 1.21 6.52
C LYS A 30 -16.48 1.73 5.10
N ALA A 31 -15.29 1.51 4.52
CA ALA A 31 -14.98 1.92 3.16
C ALA A 31 -15.93 1.25 2.13
N LYS A 32 -16.17 -0.06 2.26
CA LYS A 32 -17.14 -0.78 1.41
C LYS A 32 -18.56 -0.19 1.53
N LYS A 33 -19.02 0.10 2.75
CA LYS A 33 -20.34 0.73 3.00
C LYS A 33 -20.42 2.14 2.42
N ALA A 34 -19.30 2.85 2.32
CA ALA A 34 -19.19 4.15 1.67
C ALA A 34 -19.06 4.08 0.14
N ASN A 35 -19.26 2.91 -0.47
CA ASN A 35 -19.16 2.68 -1.92
C ASN A 35 -17.73 2.87 -2.50
N VAL A 36 -16.71 2.63 -1.68
CA VAL A 36 -15.33 2.42 -2.18
C VAL A 36 -15.26 1.02 -2.76
N MET A 37 -14.79 0.89 -4.00
CA MET A 37 -14.72 -0.35 -4.76
C MET A 37 -13.33 -0.96 -4.82
N ALA A 38 -12.29 -0.15 -4.68
CA ALA A 38 -10.90 -0.60 -4.66
C ALA A 38 -10.01 0.40 -3.91
N LEU A 39 -8.95 -0.12 -3.30
CA LEU A 39 -7.91 0.63 -2.62
C LEU A 39 -6.56 0.22 -3.20
N VAL A 40 -5.81 1.18 -3.70
CA VAL A 40 -4.43 0.99 -4.16
C VAL A 40 -3.51 1.27 -2.98
N VAL A 41 -2.97 0.19 -2.40
CA VAL A 41 -2.14 0.25 -1.19
C VAL A 41 -0.68 0.30 -1.59
N VAL A 42 -0.01 1.39 -1.23
CA VAL A 42 1.39 1.66 -1.57
C VAL A 42 2.33 1.40 -0.39
N ALA A 43 3.57 1.05 -0.70
CA ALA A 43 4.64 0.91 0.30
C ALA A 43 5.51 2.17 0.36
N GLU A 44 6.07 2.45 1.54
CA GLU A 44 7.15 3.41 1.75
C GLU A 44 8.51 2.73 1.89
N HIS A 45 8.57 1.55 2.54
CA HIS A 45 9.83 0.85 2.80
C HIS A 45 9.69 -0.68 2.70
N SER A 46 10.80 -1.37 2.41
CA SER A 46 10.81 -2.84 2.22
C SER A 46 10.28 -3.64 3.42
N GLY A 47 10.40 -3.11 4.64
CA GLY A 47 9.92 -3.76 5.86
C GLY A 47 8.41 -3.99 5.94
N GLU A 48 7.59 -3.36 5.10
CA GLU A 48 6.13 -3.55 5.11
C GLU A 48 5.60 -4.34 3.90
N PHE A 49 6.47 -4.72 2.96
CA PHE A 49 6.05 -5.35 1.71
C PHE A 49 5.23 -6.62 1.96
N GLU A 50 5.70 -7.46 2.90
CA GLU A 50 5.01 -8.69 3.27
C GLU A 50 3.62 -8.42 3.87
N LYS A 51 3.49 -7.36 4.68
CA LYS A 51 2.19 -6.93 5.23
C LYS A 51 1.24 -6.51 4.11
N ILE A 52 1.70 -5.73 3.13
CA ILE A 52 0.89 -5.32 1.98
C ILE A 52 0.43 -6.52 1.16
N MET A 53 1.32 -7.49 0.91
CA MET A 53 0.96 -8.71 0.16
C MET A 53 -0.06 -9.55 0.92
N GLN A 54 0.08 -9.71 2.24
CA GLN A 54 -0.90 -10.39 3.09
C GLN A 54 -2.25 -9.68 3.11
N LEU A 55 -2.27 -8.35 3.12
CA LEU A 55 -3.50 -7.57 3.00
C LEU A 55 -4.19 -7.78 1.64
N SER A 56 -3.43 -7.77 0.55
CA SER A 56 -3.97 -8.04 -0.78
C SER A 56 -4.55 -9.46 -0.90
N GLU A 57 -3.94 -10.45 -0.26
CA GLU A 57 -4.49 -11.82 -0.20
C GLU A 57 -5.78 -11.89 0.61
N ARG A 58 -5.77 -11.30 1.81
CA ARG A 58 -6.92 -11.30 2.72
C ARG A 58 -8.13 -10.55 2.14
N TYR A 59 -7.88 -9.48 1.38
CA TYR A 59 -8.90 -8.64 0.75
C TYR A 59 -8.80 -8.66 -0.77
N SER A 60 -8.66 -9.87 -1.33
CA SER A 60 -8.51 -10.07 -2.77
C SER A 60 -9.61 -9.39 -3.59
N GLY A 61 -9.20 -8.65 -4.62
CA GLY A 61 -10.10 -7.85 -5.47
C GLY A 61 -10.53 -6.50 -4.90
N PHE A 62 -10.21 -6.20 -3.64
CA PHE A 62 -10.49 -4.91 -3.00
C PHE A 62 -9.21 -4.13 -2.67
N VAL A 63 -8.19 -4.81 -2.15
CA VAL A 63 -6.86 -4.23 -1.88
C VAL A 63 -5.88 -4.62 -2.98
N LEU A 64 -5.40 -3.60 -3.71
CA LEU A 64 -4.52 -3.74 -4.86
C LEU A 64 -3.09 -3.29 -4.46
N PRO A 65 -2.10 -4.21 -4.45
CA PRO A 65 -0.81 -3.94 -3.84
C PRO A 65 0.13 -3.21 -4.80
N CYS A 66 0.85 -2.25 -4.26
CA CYS A 66 1.97 -1.57 -4.91
C CYS A 66 3.18 -1.61 -3.98
N LEU A 67 4.33 -2.05 -4.51
CA LEU A 67 5.58 -2.10 -3.76
C LEU A 67 6.58 -1.14 -4.39
N GLY A 68 7.33 -0.43 -3.54
CA GLY A 68 8.23 0.64 -3.94
C GLY A 68 9.05 1.13 -2.75
N VAL A 69 10.02 2.01 -3.01
CA VAL A 69 10.83 2.62 -1.95
C VAL A 69 10.66 4.12 -2.04
N HIS A 70 10.06 4.70 -1.01
CA HIS A 70 9.72 6.11 -0.95
C HIS A 70 10.98 7.00 -0.78
N PRO A 71 11.01 8.24 -1.31
CA PRO A 71 12.20 9.09 -1.27
C PRO A 71 12.65 9.52 0.13
N VAL A 72 11.73 9.52 1.09
CA VAL A 72 12.00 9.69 2.52
C VAL A 72 11.94 8.33 3.19
N GLN A 73 13.03 7.97 3.87
CA GLN A 73 13.17 6.74 4.66
C GLN A 73 13.33 7.09 6.14
N GLY A 74 12.77 6.27 7.03
CA GLY A 74 12.84 6.47 8.48
C GLY A 74 11.44 6.54 9.10
N LEU A 75 11.24 5.80 10.19
CA LEU A 75 9.91 5.62 10.82
C LEU A 75 9.50 6.79 11.72
N SER A 76 10.46 7.60 12.17
CA SER A 76 10.21 8.73 13.06
C SER A 76 10.64 10.03 12.38
N PRO A 77 9.97 11.16 12.63
CA PRO A 77 10.37 12.46 12.08
C PRO A 77 11.81 12.87 12.40
N ARG A 78 12.42 12.29 13.44
CA ARG A 78 13.79 12.59 13.85
C ARG A 78 14.84 11.75 13.11
N ASP A 79 14.42 10.63 12.52
CA ASP A 79 15.29 9.66 11.85
C ASP A 79 15.08 9.66 10.33
N GLN A 80 14.30 10.61 9.80
CA GLN A 80 14.05 10.74 8.39
C GLN A 80 15.34 11.11 7.64
N ARG A 81 15.57 10.41 6.53
CA ARG A 81 16.67 10.65 5.60
C ARG A 81 16.21 10.44 4.17
N SER A 82 16.99 10.93 3.22
CA SER A 82 16.80 10.57 1.82
C SER A 82 17.05 9.08 1.59
N VAL A 83 16.30 8.51 0.66
CA VAL A 83 16.50 7.16 0.12
C VAL A 83 17.91 7.02 -0.46
N THR A 84 18.46 5.83 -0.34
CA THR A 84 19.75 5.45 -0.91
C THR A 84 19.62 4.21 -1.77
N LEU A 85 20.61 3.92 -2.62
CA LEU A 85 20.63 2.69 -3.41
C LEU A 85 20.57 1.42 -2.55
N LYS A 86 21.10 1.46 -1.32
CA LYS A 86 21.04 0.32 -0.39
C LYS A 86 19.61 -0.04 0.01
N ASP A 87 18.71 0.94 0.09
CA ASP A 87 17.30 0.69 0.40
C ASP A 87 16.62 -0.05 -0.77
N LEU A 88 16.96 0.36 -1.99
CA LEU A 88 16.50 -0.28 -3.22
C LEU A 88 17.07 -1.70 -3.36
N ASP A 89 18.36 -1.90 -3.07
CA ASP A 89 19.01 -3.22 -3.15
C ASP A 89 18.31 -4.28 -2.29
N VAL A 90 17.80 -3.88 -1.12
CA VAL A 90 17.02 -4.76 -0.23
C VAL A 90 15.61 -5.01 -0.76
N ALA A 91 14.99 -4.02 -1.40
CA ALA A 91 13.62 -4.09 -1.91
C ALA A 91 13.50 -4.95 -3.18
N LEU A 92 14.48 -4.86 -4.09
CA LEU A 92 14.41 -5.44 -5.44
C LEU A 92 14.07 -6.94 -5.47
N PRO A 93 14.72 -7.82 -4.67
CA PRO A 93 14.40 -9.26 -4.71
C PRO A 93 12.94 -9.57 -4.32
N ILE A 94 12.36 -8.77 -3.43
CA ILE A 94 10.99 -8.96 -2.94
C ILE A 94 9.99 -8.48 -4.01
N ILE A 95 10.26 -7.34 -4.64
CA ILE A 95 9.45 -6.83 -5.76
C ILE A 95 9.45 -7.86 -6.90
N GLU A 96 10.62 -8.40 -7.26
CA GLU A 96 10.76 -9.41 -8.31
C GLU A 96 9.98 -10.70 -7.99
N ASN A 97 9.95 -11.12 -6.72
CA ASN A 97 9.18 -12.27 -6.25
C ASN A 97 7.65 -12.08 -6.41
N TYR A 98 7.17 -10.84 -6.30
CA TYR A 98 5.73 -10.53 -6.33
C TYR A 98 5.26 -9.86 -7.62
N LYS A 99 6.15 -9.64 -8.60
CA LYS A 99 5.92 -8.81 -9.81
C LYS A 99 4.60 -9.08 -10.56
N ASP A 100 4.19 -10.34 -10.69
CA ASP A 100 2.97 -10.72 -11.42
C ASP A 100 1.68 -10.44 -10.64
N ARG A 101 1.80 -10.05 -9.37
CA ARG A 101 0.68 -9.75 -8.46
C ARG A 101 0.54 -8.26 -8.16
N LEU A 102 1.51 -7.44 -8.55
CA LEU A 102 1.51 -6.00 -8.28
C LEU A 102 0.63 -5.25 -9.28
N LEU A 103 -0.11 -4.26 -8.80
CA LEU A 103 -0.81 -3.33 -9.67
C LEU A 103 0.18 -2.31 -10.27
N ALA A 104 1.13 -1.83 -9.46
CA ALA A 104 2.14 -0.86 -9.85
C ALA A 104 3.38 -0.93 -8.95
N ILE A 105 4.41 -0.16 -9.32
CA ILE A 105 5.55 0.15 -8.45
C ILE A 105 5.21 1.44 -7.68
N GLY A 106 5.15 1.38 -6.35
CA GLY A 106 4.77 2.55 -5.55
C GLY A 106 4.90 2.36 -4.04
N GLU A 107 5.15 3.43 -3.29
CA GLU A 107 5.29 4.83 -3.72
C GLU A 107 6.73 5.18 -4.11
N VAL A 108 6.92 5.79 -5.29
CA VAL A 108 8.23 6.24 -5.79
C VAL A 108 8.11 7.65 -6.38
N ASN A 109 9.08 8.52 -6.09
CA ASN A 109 9.14 9.86 -6.67
C ASN A 109 10.53 10.49 -6.48
N THR A 110 10.67 11.77 -6.81
CA THR A 110 11.71 12.67 -6.30
C THR A 110 11.12 13.60 -5.24
N ASN A 111 11.90 13.93 -4.20
CA ASN A 111 11.56 15.02 -3.26
C ASN A 111 11.86 16.39 -3.84
#